data_AF-A0A2V6BZZ6-F1
#
_entry.id   AF-A0A2V6BZZ6-F1
#
_cell.length_a   1.000
_cell.length_b   1.000
_cell.length_c   1.000
_cell.angle_alpha   90.00
_cell.angle_beta   90.00
_cell.angle_gamma   90.00
#
_symmetry.space_group_name_H-M   'P 1'
#
loop_
_entity.id
_entity.type
_entity.pdbx_description
1 polymer ?
#
loop_
_entity_poly.entity_id
_entity_poly.type
_entity_poly.pdbx_seq_one_letter_code
_entity_poly.pdbx_strand_id
1 'polypeptide(L)'
;MFDSTLKILAALMLAITAAWTTQPVFGGAVHQFVLTENSSTSLSVTYDGSPLTVNFVSSESWNFILPAGFINTSVEGGQAWTEPENSTLMNFVTFGGEVANLAFITSDLLAGSGVSPIADGTSVEVGTVGGVVVFATFNDKAAASEGVPDTGTTCSLLALSLIGLPFLRRKLC
;
A
#
# COMPACT_ATOMS: atom_id res chain seq x y z
N MET A 1 47.47 12.14 -1.99
CA MET A 1 46.16 11.85 -2.61
C MET A 1 45.21 11.37 -1.51
N PHE A 2 44.76 12.26 -0.62
CA PHE A 2 43.91 11.93 0.54
C PHE A 2 42.79 12.98 0.78
N ASP A 3 42.48 13.81 -0.23
CA ASP A 3 41.67 15.03 -0.03
C ASP A 3 40.20 14.88 -0.50
N SER A 4 39.90 13.86 -1.32
CA SER A 4 38.57 13.69 -1.93
C SER A 4 37.59 12.91 -1.03
N THR A 5 38.07 11.87 -0.35
CA THR A 5 37.25 10.99 0.50
C THR A 5 36.75 11.66 1.77
N LEU A 6 37.52 12.59 2.34
CA LEU A 6 37.12 13.33 3.55
C LEU A 6 35.97 14.31 3.28
N LYS A 7 35.93 14.90 2.08
CA LYS A 7 34.87 15.83 1.64
C LYS A 7 33.55 15.11 1.38
N ILE A 8 33.61 13.90 0.82
CA ILE A 8 32.43 13.05 0.59
C ILE A 8 31.80 12.61 1.91
N LEU A 9 32.62 12.24 2.90
CA LEU A 9 32.12 11.79 4.19
C LEU A 9 31.41 12.91 4.98
N ALA A 10 31.96 14.13 4.94
CA ALA A 10 31.34 15.29 5.55
C ALA A 10 30.01 15.68 4.89
N ALA A 11 29.93 15.61 3.55
CA ALA A 11 28.70 15.87 2.80
C ALA A 11 27.60 14.83 3.10
N LEU A 12 27.97 13.55 3.23
CA LEU A 12 27.04 12.47 3.57
C LEU A 12 26.50 12.62 4.99
N MET A 13 27.36 12.96 5.96
CA MET A 13 26.95 13.23 7.34
C MET A 13 25.99 14.41 7.43
N LEU A 14 26.23 15.49 6.66
CA LEU A 14 25.34 16.65 6.59
C LEU A 14 23.96 16.27 6.02
N ALA A 15 23.94 15.45 4.96
CA ALA A 15 22.72 14.98 4.33
C ALA A 15 21.88 14.08 5.26
N ILE A 16 22.53 13.19 6.03
CA ILE A 16 21.86 12.33 7.02
C ILE A 16 21.28 13.18 8.15
N THR A 17 22.00 14.18 8.65
CA THR A 17 21.46 15.10 9.67
C THR A 17 20.30 15.93 9.14
N ALA A 18 20.35 16.40 7.88
CA ALA A 18 19.25 17.15 7.28
C ALA A 18 17.98 16.28 7.16
N ALA A 19 18.12 15.02 6.75
CA ALA A 19 17.04 14.05 6.65
C ALA A 19 16.42 13.68 8.01
N TRP A 20 17.17 13.78 9.11
CA TRP A 20 16.65 13.55 10.47
C TRP A 20 15.92 14.77 11.05
N THR A 21 16.21 15.98 10.55
CA THR A 21 15.57 17.22 11.01
C THR A 21 14.30 17.60 10.26
N THR A 22 13.92 16.87 9.21
CA THR A 22 12.60 17.04 8.59
C THR A 22 11.55 16.39 9.49
N GLN A 23 11.07 17.14 10.49
CA GLN A 23 9.80 16.82 11.12
C GLN A 23 8.67 17.10 10.11
N PRO A 24 7.62 16.27 10.06
CA PRO A 24 6.42 16.61 9.31
C PRO A 24 5.90 17.94 9.85
N VAL A 25 5.68 18.90 8.95
CA VAL A 25 4.95 20.13 9.27
C VAL A 25 3.61 19.67 9.86
N PHE A 26 3.31 20.09 11.09
CA PHE A 26 1.98 19.90 11.67
C PHE A 26 0.99 20.67 10.81
N GLY A 27 0.50 20.05 9.74
CA GLY A 27 -0.81 20.32 9.21
C GLY A 27 -1.82 20.12 10.35
N GLY A 28 -3.00 20.75 10.25
CA GLY A 28 -4.06 20.51 11.23
C GLY A 28 -4.29 19.01 11.45
N ALA A 29 -5.01 18.64 12.51
CA ALA A 29 -5.46 17.25 12.64
C ALA A 29 -6.09 16.85 11.30
N VAL A 30 -5.53 15.85 10.65
CA VAL A 30 -6.00 15.30 9.39
C VAL A 30 -6.09 13.82 9.63
N HIS A 31 -7.26 13.27 9.33
CA HIS A 31 -7.49 11.85 9.45
C HIS A 31 -7.10 11.16 8.14
N GLN A 32 -6.64 9.92 8.22
CA GLN A 32 -6.22 9.18 7.03
C GLN A 32 -6.59 7.71 7.10
N PHE A 33 -7.25 7.23 6.04
CA PHE A 33 -7.27 5.82 5.68
C PHE A 33 -6.06 5.48 4.82
N VAL A 34 -5.38 4.40 5.18
CA VAL A 34 -4.39 3.77 4.31
C VAL A 34 -4.86 2.36 4.04
N LEU A 35 -5.28 2.11 2.81
CA LEU A 35 -5.62 0.81 2.27
C LEU A 35 -4.37 0.24 1.60
N THR A 36 -4.10 -1.04 1.83
CA THR A 36 -2.99 -1.75 1.19
C THR A 36 -3.45 -3.13 0.80
N GLU A 37 -3.51 -3.35 -0.49
CA GLU A 37 -3.82 -4.64 -1.09
C GLU A 37 -2.56 -5.49 -1.14
N ASN A 38 -2.61 -6.67 -0.55
CA ASN A 38 -1.46 -7.58 -0.47
C ASN A 38 -1.61 -8.76 -1.45
N SER A 39 -2.83 -9.08 -1.87
CA SER A 39 -3.18 -10.11 -2.84
C SER A 39 -4.69 -10.07 -3.08
N SER A 40 -5.14 -10.80 -4.09
CA SER A 40 -6.55 -11.12 -4.40
C SER A 40 -7.46 -11.50 -3.23
N THR A 41 -6.90 -11.97 -2.11
CA THR A 41 -7.66 -12.38 -0.91
C THR A 41 -7.29 -11.65 0.38
N SER A 42 -6.35 -10.71 0.31
CA SER A 42 -5.80 -10.04 1.49
C SER A 42 -5.67 -8.53 1.30
N LEU A 43 -6.49 -7.78 2.05
CA LEU A 43 -6.43 -6.33 2.15
C LEU A 43 -6.20 -5.95 3.61
N SER A 44 -5.36 -4.95 3.83
CA SER A 44 -5.17 -4.31 5.12
C SER A 44 -5.62 -2.85 5.05
N VAL A 45 -6.27 -2.39 6.11
CA VAL A 45 -6.73 -0.99 6.23
C VAL A 45 -6.31 -0.45 7.57
N THR A 46 -5.77 0.76 7.59
CA THR A 46 -5.51 1.51 8.82
C THR A 46 -6.25 2.84 8.80
N TYR A 47 -6.62 3.33 9.98
CA TYR A 47 -7.15 4.66 10.21
C TYR A 47 -6.27 5.35 11.25
N ASP A 48 -5.63 6.45 10.87
CA ASP A 48 -4.63 7.17 11.69
C ASP A 48 -3.53 6.25 12.24
N GLY A 49 -3.10 5.29 11.41
CA GLY A 49 -2.09 4.29 11.76
C GLY A 49 -2.59 3.13 12.62
N SER A 50 -3.84 3.16 13.09
CA SER A 50 -4.46 2.04 13.82
C SER A 50 -5.13 1.06 12.84
N PRO A 51 -4.92 -0.25 12.96
CA PRO A 51 -5.53 -1.22 12.04
C PRO A 51 -7.04 -1.31 12.24
N LEU A 52 -7.77 -1.39 11.13
CA LEU A 52 -9.20 -1.70 11.09
C LEU A 52 -9.42 -3.18 10.76
N THR A 53 -10.56 -3.72 11.21
CA THR A 53 -10.98 -5.07 10.83
C THR A 53 -11.57 -5.04 9.42
N VAL A 54 -10.92 -5.75 8.51
CA VAL A 54 -11.38 -5.93 7.13
C VAL A 54 -12.09 -7.27 7.02
N ASN A 55 -13.32 -7.26 6.48
CA ASN A 55 -14.07 -8.46 6.16
C ASN A 55 -13.85 -8.82 4.70
N PHE A 56 -13.35 -10.01 4.44
CA PHE A 56 -13.28 -10.60 3.12
C PHE A 56 -14.70 -10.96 2.63
N VAL A 57 -15.04 -10.54 1.41
CA VAL A 57 -16.33 -10.85 0.77
C VAL A 57 -16.13 -11.90 -0.32
N SER A 58 -15.19 -11.65 -1.24
CA SER A 58 -14.78 -12.55 -2.32
C SER A 58 -13.40 -12.13 -2.82
N SER A 59 -12.84 -12.86 -3.79
CA SER A 59 -11.64 -12.37 -4.52
C SER A 59 -11.89 -10.95 -4.98
N GLU A 60 -10.89 -10.09 -4.82
CA GLU A 60 -10.92 -8.67 -5.17
C GLU A 60 -12.00 -7.85 -4.44
N SER A 61 -12.60 -8.38 -3.36
CA SER A 61 -13.68 -7.65 -2.68
C SER A 61 -13.68 -7.79 -1.17
N TRP A 62 -13.75 -6.63 -0.52
CA TRP A 62 -13.73 -6.50 0.93
C TRP A 62 -14.70 -5.42 1.39
N ASN A 63 -14.96 -5.41 2.70
CA ASN A 63 -15.57 -4.27 3.37
C ASN A 63 -14.94 -4.03 4.74
N PHE A 64 -15.08 -2.82 5.27
CA PHE A 64 -14.71 -2.51 6.65
C PHE A 64 -15.66 -1.45 7.22
N ILE A 65 -15.71 -1.38 8.55
CA ILE A 65 -16.56 -0.43 9.27
C ILE A 65 -15.88 0.94 9.32
N LEU A 66 -16.63 1.98 8.98
CA LEU A 66 -16.14 3.35 9.04
C LEU A 66 -16.13 3.88 10.48
N PRO A 67 -15.20 4.80 10.83
CA PRO A 67 -15.20 5.48 12.10
C PRO A 67 -16.54 6.19 12.36
N ALA A 68 -16.98 6.19 13.62
CA ALA A 68 -18.22 6.84 13.99
C ALA A 68 -18.19 8.34 13.64
N GLY A 69 -19.27 8.83 13.04
CA GLY A 69 -19.37 10.22 12.59
C GLY A 69 -18.64 10.53 11.28
N PHE A 70 -18.19 9.50 10.54
CA PHE A 70 -17.70 9.68 9.19
C PHE A 70 -18.81 10.15 8.25
N ILE A 71 -18.54 11.23 7.53
CA ILE A 71 -19.40 11.81 6.51
C ILE A 71 -18.67 11.73 5.18
N ASN A 72 -19.22 10.96 4.24
CA ASN A 72 -18.67 10.83 2.89
C ASN A 72 -18.81 12.16 2.12
N THR A 73 -17.71 12.64 1.53
CA THR A 73 -17.68 13.80 0.61
C THR A 73 -17.10 13.46 -0.77
N SER A 74 -16.77 12.19 -1.02
CA SER A 74 -16.26 11.71 -2.31
C SER A 74 -17.27 11.90 -3.45
N VAL A 75 -16.74 12.17 -4.64
CA VAL A 75 -17.52 12.35 -5.87
C VAL A 75 -18.17 11.03 -6.25
N GLU A 76 -19.46 11.04 -6.62
CA GLU A 76 -20.21 9.83 -7.02
C GLU A 76 -20.26 8.71 -5.94
N GLY A 77 -19.92 9.02 -4.69
CA GLY A 77 -19.99 8.10 -3.56
C GLY A 77 -18.76 7.20 -3.37
N GLY A 78 -17.74 7.32 -4.23
CA GLY A 78 -16.53 6.52 -4.12
C GLY A 78 -15.31 7.15 -4.79
N GLN A 79 -14.20 6.45 -4.72
CA GLN A 79 -12.93 6.89 -5.26
C GLN A 79 -12.18 5.73 -5.91
N ALA A 80 -11.53 6.00 -7.04
CA ALA A 80 -10.78 5.03 -7.81
C ALA A 80 -9.29 5.34 -7.82
N TRP A 81 -8.46 4.29 -7.71
CA TRP A 81 -7.02 4.34 -7.93
C TRP A 81 -6.63 3.38 -9.06
N THR A 82 -5.68 3.77 -9.90
CA THR A 82 -5.14 2.91 -10.97
C THR A 82 -4.35 1.75 -10.40
N GLU A 83 -4.41 0.60 -11.03
CA GLU A 83 -3.48 -0.49 -10.73
C GLU A 83 -2.12 -0.26 -11.40
N PRO A 84 -1.00 -0.40 -10.66
CA PRO A 84 0.33 -0.09 -11.17
C PRO A 84 0.79 -1.01 -12.32
N GLU A 85 0.29 -2.24 -12.37
CA GLU A 85 0.57 -3.25 -13.39
C GLU A 85 -0.34 -3.14 -14.62
N ASN A 86 -1.53 -2.56 -14.46
CA ASN A 86 -2.53 -2.49 -15.52
C ASN A 86 -3.37 -1.21 -15.46
N SER A 87 -3.04 -0.26 -16.33
CA SER A 87 -3.74 1.03 -16.42
C SER A 87 -5.20 0.94 -16.87
N THR A 88 -5.70 -0.24 -17.27
CA THR A 88 -7.10 -0.47 -17.63
C THR A 88 -7.96 -0.92 -16.46
N LEU A 89 -7.31 -1.31 -15.36
CA LEU A 89 -7.94 -1.77 -14.13
C LEU A 89 -7.77 -0.72 -13.02
N MET A 90 -8.63 -0.82 -12.02
CA MET A 90 -8.67 0.12 -10.90
C MET A 90 -9.18 -0.53 -9.62
N ASN A 91 -8.64 -0.01 -8.52
CA ASN A 91 -9.08 -0.25 -7.17
C ASN A 91 -10.14 0.80 -6.80
N PHE A 92 -11.39 0.36 -6.63
CA PHE A 92 -12.53 1.23 -6.35
C PHE A 92 -13.00 1.08 -4.90
N VAL A 93 -13.07 2.20 -4.18
CA VAL A 93 -13.55 2.25 -2.80
C VAL A 93 -14.82 3.10 -2.73
N THR A 94 -15.93 2.49 -2.33
CA THR A 94 -17.17 3.20 -2.01
C THR A 94 -17.24 3.45 -0.52
N PHE A 95 -17.46 4.71 -0.12
CA PHE A 95 -17.57 5.07 1.29
C PHE A 95 -19.05 5.24 1.66
N GLY A 96 -19.57 4.36 2.51
CA GLY A 96 -20.90 4.54 3.08
C GLY A 96 -20.98 5.82 3.91
N GLY A 97 -22.11 6.53 3.82
CA GLY A 97 -22.39 7.65 4.73
C GLY A 97 -22.81 7.16 6.12
N GLU A 98 -23.23 8.10 6.98
CA GLU A 98 -23.65 7.86 8.36
C GLU A 98 -24.67 6.71 8.51
N VAL A 99 -25.56 6.53 7.51
CA VAL A 99 -26.59 5.48 7.51
C VAL A 99 -26.03 4.09 7.23
N ALA A 100 -25.02 3.97 6.36
CA ALA A 100 -24.48 2.68 5.92
C ALA A 100 -23.23 2.25 6.70
N ASN A 101 -22.49 3.20 7.31
CA ASN A 101 -21.28 3.04 8.14
C ASN A 101 -20.28 1.93 7.70
N LEU A 102 -20.21 1.67 6.40
CA LEU A 102 -19.38 0.63 5.78
C LEU A 102 -18.72 1.21 4.55
N ALA A 103 -17.44 0.90 4.36
CA ALA A 103 -16.77 1.05 3.09
C ALA A 103 -16.73 -0.29 2.36
N PHE A 104 -16.90 -0.25 1.03
CA PHE A 104 -16.80 -1.39 0.15
C PHE A 104 -15.63 -1.19 -0.81
N ILE A 105 -14.87 -2.24 -1.04
CA ILE A 105 -13.69 -2.23 -1.90
C ILE A 105 -13.90 -3.28 -2.99
N THR A 106 -13.60 -2.90 -4.22
CA THR A 106 -13.50 -3.78 -5.38
C THR A 106 -12.21 -3.47 -6.14
N SER A 107 -11.31 -4.44 -6.22
CA SER A 107 -10.08 -4.41 -7.04
C SER A 107 -10.33 -5.09 -8.40
N ASP A 108 -9.37 -5.03 -9.33
CA ASP A 108 -9.47 -5.56 -10.71
C ASP A 108 -10.69 -5.04 -11.48
N LEU A 109 -11.19 -3.85 -11.14
CA LEU A 109 -12.38 -3.31 -11.80
C LEU A 109 -11.97 -2.64 -13.11
N LEU A 110 -12.64 -2.98 -14.21
CA LEU A 110 -12.42 -2.28 -15.48
C LEU A 110 -12.77 -0.79 -15.34
N ALA A 111 -11.84 0.08 -15.71
CA ALA A 111 -12.07 1.52 -15.74
C ALA A 111 -13.18 1.87 -16.74
N GLY A 112 -14.35 2.25 -16.22
CA GLY A 112 -15.51 2.64 -17.03
C GLY A 112 -15.37 4.04 -17.64
N SER A 113 -16.17 4.33 -18.66
CA SER A 113 -16.26 5.69 -19.21
C SER A 113 -16.82 6.65 -18.14
N GLY A 114 -16.04 7.68 -17.78
CA GLY A 114 -16.44 8.71 -16.80
C GLY A 114 -15.66 8.64 -15.48
N VAL A 115 -14.98 7.53 -15.20
CA VAL A 115 -14.10 7.42 -14.03
C VAL A 115 -12.68 7.81 -14.45
N SER A 116 -12.10 8.80 -13.77
CA SER A 116 -10.69 9.17 -13.93
C SER A 116 -9.94 8.69 -12.69
N PRO A 117 -9.41 7.45 -12.70
CA PRO A 117 -8.72 6.90 -11.54
C PRO A 117 -7.46 7.72 -11.23
N ILE A 118 -7.20 7.87 -9.93
CA ILE A 118 -6.02 8.56 -9.42
C ILE A 118 -4.84 7.60 -9.46
N ALA A 119 -3.62 8.09 -9.61
CA ALA A 119 -2.44 7.23 -9.51
C ALA A 119 -2.38 6.47 -8.18
N ASP A 120 -1.92 5.21 -8.23
CA ASP A 120 -1.65 4.39 -7.04
C ASP A 120 -0.82 5.14 -5.99
N GLY A 121 -1.09 4.87 -4.71
CA GLY A 121 -0.39 5.49 -3.58
C GLY A 121 -0.71 6.97 -3.36
N THR A 122 -1.57 7.58 -4.18
CA THR A 122 -1.93 9.01 -4.04
C THR A 122 -3.01 9.19 -2.98
N SER A 123 -2.80 10.14 -2.07
CA SER A 123 -3.79 10.51 -1.06
C SER A 123 -4.80 11.53 -1.60
N VAL A 124 -6.09 11.29 -1.37
CA VAL A 124 -7.17 12.24 -1.71
C VAL A 124 -8.22 12.34 -0.61
N GLU A 125 -8.90 13.48 -0.55
CA GLU A 125 -9.99 13.72 0.39
C GLU A 125 -11.20 12.84 0.06
N VAL A 126 -11.75 12.17 1.07
CA VAL A 126 -12.91 11.26 0.92
C VAL A 126 -14.05 11.56 1.88
N GLY A 127 -13.81 12.37 2.91
CA GLY A 127 -14.83 12.64 3.90
C GLY A 127 -14.38 13.57 5.01
N THR A 128 -15.23 13.64 6.03
CA THR A 128 -14.91 14.33 7.28
C THR A 128 -15.35 13.52 8.49
N VAL A 129 -14.68 13.71 9.63
CA VAL A 129 -15.11 13.22 10.95
C VAL A 129 -15.10 14.40 11.90
N GLY A 130 -16.25 14.75 12.48
CA GLY A 130 -16.35 15.91 13.37
C GLY A 130 -15.91 17.24 12.74
N GLY A 131 -16.04 17.38 11.42
CA GLY A 131 -15.59 18.55 10.66
C GLY A 131 -14.11 18.56 10.30
N VAL A 132 -13.35 17.52 10.68
CA VAL A 132 -11.95 17.33 10.30
C VAL A 132 -11.87 16.51 9.03
N VAL A 133 -11.05 16.94 8.07
CA VAL A 133 -10.89 16.28 6.77
C VAL A 133 -10.27 14.89 6.93
N VAL A 134 -10.81 13.93 6.18
CA VAL A 134 -10.34 12.55 6.09
C VAL A 134 -9.83 12.30 4.68
N PHE A 135 -8.59 11.85 4.57
CA PHE A 135 -8.00 11.40 3.31
C PHE A 135 -8.05 9.87 3.22
N ALA A 136 -8.01 9.35 2.01
CA ALA A 136 -7.74 7.95 1.74
C ALA A 136 -6.57 7.82 0.77
N THR A 137 -5.78 6.77 0.98
CA THR A 137 -4.71 6.33 0.10
C THR A 137 -4.91 4.85 -0.17
N PHE A 138 -4.87 4.45 -1.43
CA PHE A 138 -4.82 3.04 -1.80
C PHE A 138 -3.41 2.70 -2.27
N ASN A 139 -2.86 1.58 -1.79
CA ASN A 139 -1.57 1.05 -2.25
C ASN A 139 -1.79 -0.37 -2.76
N ASP A 140 -1.60 -0.55 -4.05
CA ASP A 140 -1.61 -1.87 -4.66
C ASP A 140 -0.23 -2.52 -4.54
N LYS A 141 -0.18 -3.63 -3.82
CA LYS A 141 1.01 -4.49 -3.72
C LYS A 141 0.71 -5.94 -4.10
N ALA A 142 -0.47 -6.21 -4.66
CA ALA A 142 -0.86 -7.56 -5.05
C ALA A 142 0.12 -8.12 -6.08
N ALA A 143 0.43 -7.35 -7.13
CA ALA A 143 1.38 -7.76 -8.18
C ALA A 143 2.79 -8.09 -7.65
N ALA A 144 3.27 -7.38 -6.62
CA ALA A 144 4.58 -7.65 -6.02
C ALA A 144 4.59 -8.91 -5.15
N SER A 145 3.44 -9.22 -4.54
CA SER A 145 3.24 -10.37 -3.65
C SER A 145 2.96 -11.67 -4.42
N GLU A 146 2.27 -11.57 -5.56
CA GLU A 146 1.96 -12.68 -6.47
C GLU A 146 3.13 -13.02 -7.42
N GLY A 147 4.25 -12.30 -7.31
CA GLY A 147 5.48 -12.59 -8.02
C GLY A 147 6.00 -14.00 -7.71
N VAL A 148 6.08 -14.84 -8.75
CA VAL A 148 6.84 -16.10 -8.70
C VAL A 148 8.27 -15.78 -8.25
N PRO A 149 8.92 -16.60 -7.39
CA PRO A 149 10.31 -16.40 -7.04
C PRO A 149 11.14 -16.17 -8.30
N ASP A 150 11.77 -15.02 -8.36
CA ASP A 150 12.57 -14.57 -9.47
C ASP A 150 13.59 -15.65 -9.84
N THR A 151 13.79 -15.88 -11.14
CA THR A 151 14.60 -16.98 -11.69
C THR A 151 15.97 -17.09 -11.01
N GLY A 152 16.54 -15.95 -10.59
CA GLY A 152 17.79 -15.90 -9.83
C GLY A 152 17.71 -16.59 -8.47
N THR A 153 16.64 -16.38 -7.71
CA THR A 153 16.40 -17.00 -6.40
C THR A 153 16.17 -18.51 -6.56
N THR A 154 15.41 -18.92 -7.58
CA THR A 154 15.16 -20.34 -7.91
C THR A 154 16.45 -21.06 -8.34
N CYS A 155 17.25 -20.46 -9.22
CA CYS A 155 18.54 -21.02 -9.64
C CYS A 155 19.55 -21.07 -8.49
N SER A 156 19.55 -20.08 -7.59
CA SER A 156 20.43 -20.05 -6.42
C SER A 156 20.08 -21.16 -5.42
N LEU A 157 18.78 -21.38 -5.15
CA LEU A 157 18.32 -22.50 -4.32
C LEU A 157 18.62 -23.85 -4.96
N LEU A 158 18.47 -23.98 -6.29
CA LEU A 158 18.86 -25.19 -7.02
C LEU A 158 20.36 -25.46 -6.90
N ALA A 159 21.21 -24.44 -7.11
CA ALA A 159 22.65 -24.55 -6.95
C ALA A 159 23.03 -24.91 -5.51
N LEU A 160 22.40 -24.30 -4.50
CA LEU A 160 22.60 -24.62 -3.09
C LEU A 160 22.22 -26.08 -2.78
N SER A 161 21.09 -26.56 -3.33
CA SER A 161 20.64 -27.95 -3.17
C SER A 161 21.64 -28.95 -3.79
N LEU A 162 22.15 -28.65 -4.99
CA LEU A 162 23.14 -29.46 -5.70
C LEU A 162 24.49 -29.50 -4.98
N ILE A 163 24.88 -28.41 -4.32
CA ILE A 163 26.09 -28.35 -3.50
C ILE A 163 25.89 -29.11 -2.18
N GLY A 164 24.70 -29.10 -1.57
CA GLY A 164 24.41 -29.81 -0.31
C GLY A 164 24.37 -31.34 -0.42
N LEU A 165 23.92 -31.87 -1.56
CA LEU A 165 23.84 -33.31 -1.86
C LEU A 165 25.17 -34.09 -1.66
N PRO A 166 26.33 -33.61 -2.15
CA PRO A 166 27.61 -34.26 -1.90
C PRO A 166 28.11 -34.15 -0.45
N PHE A 167 27.73 -33.11 0.31
CA PHE A 167 28.07 -33.01 1.75
C PHE A 167 27.30 -34.03 2.60
N LEU A 168 26.05 -34.34 2.24
CA LEU A 168 25.26 -35.41 2.88
C LEU A 168 25.81 -36.80 2.56
N ARG A 169 26.29 -37.04 1.32
CA ARG A 169 26.95 -38.31 0.95
C ARG A 169 28.21 -38.60 1.76
N ARG A 170 28.97 -37.56 2.15
CA ARG A 170 30.25 -37.72 2.85
C ARG A 170 30.13 -38.03 4.35
N LYS A 171 28.92 -37.93 4.93
CA LYS A 171 28.64 -38.27 6.34
C LYS A 171 27.89 -39.60 6.53
N LEU A 172 27.42 -40.23 5.46
CA LEU A 172 26.65 -41.48 5.49
C LEU A 172 27.43 -42.70 4.92
N CYS A 173 28.75 -42.56 4.73
CA CYS A 173 29.68 -43.63 4.40
C CYS A 173 30.82 -43.63 5.40
#